data_AF-A0A0K8R740-F1
#
_entry.id   AF-A0A0K8R740-F1
#
_cell.length_a   1.000
_cell.length_b   1.000
_cell.length_c   1.000
_cell.angle_alpha   90.00
_cell.angle_beta   90.00
_cell.angle_gamma   90.00
#
_symmetry.space_group_name_H-M   'P 1'
#
loop_
_entity.id
_entity.type
_entity.pdbx_description
1 polymer ?
#
loop_
_entity_poly.entity_id
_entity_poly.type
_entity_poly.pdbx_seq_one_letter_code
_entity_poly.pdbx_strand_id
1 'polypeptide(L)' 'MCPLAIVMISLLLLECVYHVEPGQTWQPHSRRPRCERKFCDRPSDCKSPCTRCAKGLWEDGLCKIK' A
#
# COMPACT_ATOMS: atom_id res chain seq x y z
N MET A 1 -9.47 -37.95 -28.41
CA MET A 1 -9.37 -36.57 -27.89
C MET A 1 -10.12 -35.67 -28.87
N CYS A 2 -11.19 -35.00 -28.42
CA CYS A 2 -12.05 -34.23 -29.32
C CYS A 2 -11.36 -32.88 -29.67
N PRO A 3 -11.10 -32.59 -30.94
CA PRO A 3 -10.39 -31.37 -31.34
C PRO A 3 -11.12 -30.09 -30.92
N LEU A 4 -12.45 -30.16 -30.85
CA LEU A 4 -13.31 -29.08 -30.35
C LEU A 4 -13.00 -28.70 -28.89
N ALA A 5 -12.72 -29.68 -28.03
CA ALA A 5 -12.40 -29.41 -26.63
C ALA A 5 -11.07 -28.66 -26.50
N ILE A 6 -10.09 -28.99 -27.34
CA ILE A 6 -8.78 -28.35 -27.34
C ILE A 6 -8.91 -26.88 -27.76
N VAL A 7 -9.69 -26.59 -28.80
CA VAL A 7 -9.94 -25.21 -29.28
C VAL A 7 -10.65 -24.39 -28.20
N MET A 8 -11.67 -24.95 -27.54
CA MET A 8 -12.40 -24.26 -26.47
C MET A 8 -11.50 -23.95 -25.26
N ILE A 9 -10.66 -24.91 -24.83
CA ILE A 9 -9.73 -24.71 -23.72
C ILE A 9 -8.71 -23.62 -24.05
N SER A 10 -8.17 -23.61 -25.28
CA SER A 10 -7.22 -22.58 -25.72
C SER A 10 -7.83 -21.18 -25.74
N LEU A 11 -9.09 -21.04 -26.17
CA LEU A 11 -9.80 -19.74 -26.13
C LEU A 11 -10.00 -19.24 -24.69
N LEU A 12 -10.45 -20.12 -23.77
CA LEU A 12 -10.62 -19.74 -22.37
C LEU A 12 -9.29 -19.27 -21.74
N LEU A 13 -8.20 -19.98 -22.00
CA LEU A 13 -6.88 -19.60 -21.48
C LEU A 13 -6.41 -18.25 -22.05
N LEU A 14 -6.71 -17.97 -23.31
CA LEU A 14 -6.36 -16.71 -23.95
C LEU A 14 -7.10 -15.52 -23.30
N GLU A 15 -8.40 -15.65 -23.04
CA GLU A 15 -9.18 -14.62 -22.34
C GLU A 15 -8.68 -14.38 -20.92
N CYS A 16 -8.34 -15.45 -20.18
CA CYS A 16 -7.79 -15.34 -18.83
C CYS A 16 -6.45 -14.59 -18.79
N VAL A 17 -5.57 -14.79 -19.79
CA VAL A 17 -4.26 -14.12 -19.83
C VAL A 17 -4.41 -12.66 -20.28
N TYR A 18 -5.29 -12.37 -21.24
CA TYR A 18 -5.53 -10.99 -21.71
C TYR A 18 -6.22 -10.10 -20.66
N HIS A 19 -6.95 -10.66 -19.71
CA HIS A 19 -7.62 -9.89 -18.66
C HIS A 19 -6.70 -9.43 -17.52
N VAL A 20 -5.44 -9.90 -17.48
CA VAL A 20 -4.47 -9.47 -16.46
C VAL A 20 -3.76 -8.21 -16.95
N GLU A 21 -4.48 -7.09 -17.01
CA GLU A 21 -3.83 -5.79 -17.11
C GLU A 21 -2.93 -5.61 -15.88
N PRO A 22 -1.63 -5.28 -16.05
CA PRO A 22 -0.77 -4.97 -14.91
C PRO A 22 -1.36 -3.76 -14.18
N GLY A 23 -1.75 -3.95 -12.93
CA GLY A 23 -2.24 -2.88 -12.07
C GLY A 23 -1.30 -1.67 -12.10
N GLN A 24 -1.87 -0.46 -12.07
CA GLN A 24 -1.15 0.80 -12.23
C GLN A 24 0.15 0.83 -11.40
N THR A 25 1.29 0.73 -12.07
CA THR A 25 2.64 0.79 -11.46
C THR A 25 2.95 2.19 -10.90
N TRP A 26 2.19 3.20 -11.32
CA TRP A 26 2.34 4.59 -10.88
C TRP A 26 1.57 4.87 -9.59
N GLN A 27 1.85 4.11 -8.55
CA GLN A 27 1.52 4.56 -7.20
C GLN A 27 2.74 5.33 -6.67
N PRO A 28 2.64 6.66 -6.42
CA PRO A 28 3.74 7.36 -5.77
C PRO A 28 4.00 6.66 -4.45
N HIS A 29 5.25 6.25 -4.22
CA HIS A 29 5.63 5.64 -2.94
C HIS A 29 5.08 6.49 -1.80
N SER A 30 4.31 5.85 -0.92
CA SER A 30 3.82 6.48 0.31
C SER A 30 5.01 7.08 1.05
N ARG A 31 5.20 8.41 0.91
CA ARG A 31 6.22 9.14 1.63
C ARG A 31 5.60 9.64 2.91
N ARG A 32 6.14 9.17 4.04
CA ARG A 32 5.78 9.73 5.35
C ARG A 32 6.06 11.24 5.36
N PRO A 33 5.15 12.07 5.90
CA PRO A 33 5.39 13.49 6.13
C PRO A 33 6.70 13.69 6.91
N ARG A 34 7.41 14.81 6.66
CA ARG A 34 8.75 15.04 7.23
C ARG A 34 8.78 14.95 8.77
N CYS A 35 7.69 15.31 9.42
CA CYS A 35 7.58 15.29 10.87
C CYS A 35 7.40 13.87 11.45
N GLU A 36 6.87 12.92 10.68
CA GLU A 36 6.62 11.53 11.10
C GLU A 36 7.87 10.65 11.01
N ARG A 37 9.04 11.28 11.18
CA ARG A 37 10.35 10.65 11.21
C ARG A 37 10.99 10.75 12.60
N LYS A 38 10.39 11.53 13.50
CA LYS A 38 10.88 11.75 14.85
C LYS A 38 10.16 10.82 15.81
N PHE A 39 10.91 10.03 16.56
CA PHE A 39 10.41 9.29 17.71
C PHE A 39 10.01 10.24 18.84
N CYS A 40 8.95 9.89 19.56
CA CYS A 40 8.42 10.66 20.67
C CYS A 40 7.98 9.73 21.80
N ASP A 41 8.12 10.23 23.03
CA ASP A 41 7.57 9.57 24.22
C ASP A 41 6.36 10.32 24.76
N ARG A 42 6.32 11.63 24.52
CA ARG A 42 5.27 12.55 24.94
C ARG A 42 4.90 13.49 23.78
N PRO A 43 3.68 14.05 23.77
CA PRO A 43 3.28 15.02 22.74
C PRO A 43 4.20 16.25 22.66
N SER A 44 4.80 16.63 23.79
CA SER A 44 5.73 17.76 23.92
C SER A 44 7.05 17.57 23.13
N ASP A 45 7.41 16.33 22.80
CA ASP A 45 8.62 16.05 22.01
C ASP A 45 8.44 16.42 20.53
N CYS A 46 7.18 16.56 20.09
CA CYS A 46 6.83 16.87 18.72
C CYS A 46 6.73 18.39 18.50
N LYS A 47 7.19 18.85 17.33
CA LYS A 47 7.14 20.26 16.92
C LYS A 47 6.08 20.44 15.82
N SER A 48 5.42 21.60 15.82
CA SER A 48 4.46 21.99 14.78
C SER A 48 5.04 21.73 13.38
N PRO A 49 4.30 21.08 12.45
CA PRO A 49 2.85 20.83 12.48
C PRO A 49 2.40 19.56 13.23
N CYS A 50 3.33 18.73 13.68
CA CYS A 50 2.99 17.42 14.25
C CYS A 50 3.00 17.55 15.76
N THR A 51 1.82 17.45 16.37
CA THR A 51 1.60 17.74 17.80
C THR A 51 1.11 16.53 18.56
N ARG A 52 0.81 15.43 17.86
CA ARG A 52 0.44 14.17 18.46
C ARG A 52 1.64 13.24 18.49
N CYS A 53 1.81 12.53 19.61
CA CYS A 53 2.70 11.39 19.68
C CYS A 53 1.87 10.12 19.58
N ALA A 54 2.14 9.27 18.59
CA ALA A 54 1.45 7.99 18.40
C ALA A 54 2.10 6.92 19.28
N LYS A 55 1.72 6.90 20.56
CA LYS A 55 2.22 5.96 21.56
C LYS A 55 1.09 5.05 22.05
N GLY A 56 1.14 3.81 21.61
CA GLY A 56 0.21 2.74 21.97
C GLY A 56 0.79 1.38 21.61
N LEU A 57 0.15 0.30 22.05
CA LEU A 57 0.63 -1.08 21.81
C LEU A 57 0.77 -1.42 20.31
N TRP A 58 0.05 -0.68 19.45
CA TRP A 58 -0.03 -0.86 18.01
C TRP A 58 0.45 0.37 17.21
N GLU A 59 0.96 1.40 17.88
CA GLU A 59 1.44 2.63 17.22
C GLU A 59 2.97 2.64 17.06
N ASP A 60 3.47 3.44 16.11
CA ASP A 60 4.88 3.45 15.70
C ASP A 60 5.81 4.27 16.59
N GLY A 61 5.28 4.95 17.63
CA GLY A 61 6.06 5.80 18.52
C GLY A 61 6.55 7.08 17.85
N LEU A 62 5.95 7.48 16.72
CA LEU A 62 6.36 8.64 15.94
C LEU A 62 5.43 9.83 16.15
N CYS A 63 5.95 11.03 15.91
CA CYS A 63 5.13 12.22 15.84
C CYS A 63 4.15 12.14 14.66
N LYS A 64 2.88 12.45 14.88
CA LYS A 64 1.82 12.49 13.87
C LYS A 64 1.17 13.87 13.82
N ILE A 65 0.54 14.17 12.69
CA ILE A 65 -0.38 15.29 12.57
C ILE A 65 -1.59 15.00 13.47
N LYS A 66 -2.12 16.04 14.13
CA LYS A 66 -3.27 15.93 15.04
C LYS A 66 -4.51 15.46 14.29
#